data_AF-A0A382YWS7-F1
#
_entry.id   AF-A0A382YWS7-F1
#
_cell.length_a   1.000
_cell.length_b   1.000
_cell.length_c   1.000
_cell.angle_alpha   90.00
_cell.angle_beta   90.00
_cell.angle_gamma   90.00
#
_symmetry.space_group_name_H-M   'P 1'
#
loop_
_entity.id
_entity.type
_entity.pdbx_description
1 polymer ?
#
loop_
_entity_poly.entity_id
_entity_poly.type
_entity_poly.pdbx_seq_one_letter_code
_entity_poly.pdbx_strand_id
1 'polypeptide(L)'
;ETMFNWVKISTFSRSGYPLFPRYTHNHDGDEWPVHQAAIQVKEWLSANGFTKVQSLKFGASETFTLRTTFYQDAEGFCRIQIHFLPPNPSGRTMFYAISNIMEEGTRFTTDNISMPFAIYVPENWDMQRKPLILSLPNLLALHGQRVEASGKTPARWDVDPMDDLEQQRRRLERVNLDHGFLHTSDYHEEYGRLTSEGRYRMWKEMWLLSYLGRPLSARPSKQD
;
A
#
# COMPACT_ATOMS: atom_id res chain seq x y z
N GLU A 1 16.37 -5.39 17.29
CA GLU A 1 15.35 -5.04 16.27
C GLU A 1 13.94 -4.95 16.86
N THR A 2 13.47 -5.98 17.58
CA THR A 2 12.13 -6.07 18.19
C THR A 2 11.74 -4.90 19.10
N MET A 3 12.56 -4.57 20.10
CA MET A 3 12.29 -3.46 21.02
C MET A 3 12.33 -2.10 20.31
N PHE A 4 13.20 -1.94 19.32
CA PHE A 4 13.31 -0.73 18.52
C PHE A 4 12.08 -0.52 17.63
N ASN A 5 11.55 -1.58 17.01
CA ASN A 5 10.30 -1.52 16.25
C ASN A 5 9.11 -1.17 17.16
N TRP A 6 9.05 -1.73 18.37
CA TRP A 6 8.01 -1.38 19.36
C TRP A 6 8.03 0.11 19.75
N VAL A 7 9.23 0.66 19.97
CA VAL A 7 9.40 2.09 20.25
C VAL A 7 8.96 2.93 19.05
N LYS A 8 9.40 2.60 17.82
CA LYS A 8 8.97 3.29 16.60
C LYS A 8 7.46 3.32 16.44
N ILE A 9 6.80 2.19 16.66
CA ILE A 9 5.34 2.04 16.59
C ILE A 9 4.65 2.93 17.63
N SER A 10 5.15 2.93 18.86
CA SER A 10 4.58 3.74 19.94
C SER A 10 4.77 5.24 19.67
N THR A 11 5.93 5.66 19.17
CA THR A 11 6.19 7.04 18.75
C THR A 11 5.30 7.44 17.57
N PHE A 12 5.15 6.58 16.57
CA PHE A 12 4.28 6.83 15.42
C PHE A 12 2.82 7.00 15.85
N SER A 13 2.32 6.15 16.76
CA SER A 13 0.97 6.22 17.32
C SER A 13 0.66 7.60 17.92
N ARG A 14 1.64 8.20 18.61
CA ARG A 14 1.52 9.51 19.29
C ARG A 14 1.94 10.70 18.43
N SER A 15 2.52 10.45 17.26
CA SER A 15 2.92 11.52 16.34
C SER A 15 1.70 12.17 15.67
N GLY A 16 1.89 13.34 15.06
CA GLY A 16 0.87 13.98 14.21
C GLY A 16 0.73 13.38 12.80
N TYR A 17 1.60 12.44 12.40
CA TYR A 17 1.61 11.91 11.03
C TYR A 17 0.42 10.99 10.77
N PRO A 18 -0.49 11.24 9.81
CA PRO A 18 -1.68 10.41 9.62
C PRO A 18 -1.33 8.93 9.42
N LEU A 19 -2.07 8.02 10.07
CA LEU A 19 -1.86 6.57 9.95
C LEU A 19 -2.09 6.10 8.52
N PHE A 20 -3.12 6.65 7.88
CA PHE A 20 -3.44 6.43 6.49
C PHE A 20 -3.22 7.75 5.72
N PRO A 21 -2.33 7.78 4.72
CA PRO A 21 -1.97 8.99 4.00
C PRO A 21 -3.18 9.70 3.37
N ARG A 22 -3.16 11.04 3.40
CA ARG A 22 -4.09 11.87 2.61
C ARG A 22 -3.33 12.42 1.42
N TYR A 23 -3.66 11.92 0.23
CA TYR A 23 -2.97 12.31 -0.99
C TYR A 23 -3.52 13.63 -1.54
N THR A 24 -2.66 14.37 -2.23
CA THR A 24 -3.00 15.54 -3.03
C THR A 24 -2.42 15.37 -4.43
N HIS A 25 -2.98 16.08 -5.42
CA HIS A 25 -2.44 16.03 -6.77
C HIS A 25 -0.98 16.48 -6.75
N ASN A 26 -0.12 15.73 -7.43
CA ASN A 26 1.24 16.18 -7.62
C ASN A 26 1.32 17.05 -8.88
N HIS A 27 1.49 18.35 -8.66
CA HIS A 27 1.84 19.31 -9.72
C HIS A 27 3.34 19.59 -9.76
N ASP A 28 4.12 18.97 -8.87
CA ASP A 28 5.56 19.21 -8.75
C ASP A 28 6.32 18.26 -9.70
N GLY A 29 6.74 18.77 -10.86
CA GLY A 29 7.76 18.17 -11.74
C GLY A 29 7.60 16.67 -12.08
N ASP A 30 8.69 16.06 -12.56
CA ASP A 30 8.75 14.61 -12.80
C ASP A 30 9.08 13.90 -11.48
N GLU A 31 8.22 12.97 -11.04
CA GLU A 31 8.42 12.22 -9.78
C GLU A 31 9.55 11.20 -9.86
N TRP A 32 9.95 10.88 -11.08
CA TRP A 32 10.81 9.75 -11.35
C TRP A 32 12.27 10.05 -11.04
N PRO A 33 12.95 9.15 -10.32
CA PRO A 33 14.38 9.27 -10.10
C PRO A 33 15.16 9.26 -11.41
N VAL A 34 16.24 10.05 -11.45
CA VAL A 34 17.15 10.13 -12.61
C VAL A 34 18.20 9.01 -12.55
N HIS A 35 17.75 7.75 -12.53
CA HIS A 35 18.64 6.59 -12.57
C HIS A 35 18.14 5.52 -13.55
N GLN A 36 19.05 4.69 -14.05
CA GLN A 36 18.76 3.78 -15.17
C GLN A 36 17.59 2.81 -14.91
N ALA A 37 17.46 2.29 -13.69
CA ALA A 37 16.34 1.42 -13.34
C ALA A 37 14.96 2.09 -13.46
N ALA A 38 14.86 3.40 -13.20
CA ALA A 38 13.61 4.15 -13.33
C ALA A 38 13.26 4.36 -14.81
N ILE A 39 14.26 4.66 -15.64
CA ILE A 39 14.10 4.79 -17.10
C ILE A 39 13.60 3.47 -17.70
N GLN A 40 14.23 2.35 -17.35
CA GLN A 40 13.83 1.02 -17.82
C GLN A 40 12.37 0.68 -17.46
N VAL A 41 11.92 1.05 -16.26
CA VAL A 41 10.53 0.82 -15.85
C VAL A 41 9.57 1.70 -16.66
N LYS A 42 9.88 2.99 -16.91
CA LYS A 42 9.07 3.85 -17.79
C LYS A 42 8.94 3.28 -19.19
N GLU A 43 10.07 2.91 -19.80
CA GLU A 43 10.11 2.34 -21.15
C GLU A 43 9.32 1.04 -21.23
N TRP A 44 9.47 0.17 -20.23
CA TRP A 44 8.74 -1.09 -20.15
C TRP A 44 7.22 -0.86 -20.03
N LEU A 45 6.77 0.07 -19.18
CA LEU A 45 5.35 0.41 -19.05
C LEU A 45 4.76 0.83 -20.41
N SER A 46 5.44 1.76 -21.09
CA SER A 46 5.02 2.23 -22.42
C SER A 46 4.96 1.10 -23.44
N ALA A 47 6.00 0.27 -23.49
CA ALA A 47 6.09 -0.87 -24.42
C ALA A 47 5.03 -1.96 -24.16
N ASN A 48 4.48 -2.03 -22.95
CA ASN A 48 3.47 -3.03 -22.55
C ASN A 48 2.05 -2.42 -22.45
N GLY A 49 1.81 -1.28 -23.08
CA GLY A 49 0.46 -0.70 -23.20
C GLY A 49 -0.07 -0.03 -21.93
N PHE A 50 0.79 0.23 -20.94
CA PHE A 50 0.39 0.94 -19.73
C PHE A 50 0.51 2.46 -19.94
N THR A 51 -0.57 3.18 -19.64
CA THR A 51 -0.64 4.64 -19.75
C THR A 51 -0.71 5.29 -18.37
N LYS A 52 -0.03 6.44 -18.21
CA LYS A 52 -0.05 7.19 -16.94
C LYS A 52 -1.43 7.84 -16.77
N VAL A 53 -2.06 7.57 -15.63
CA VAL A 53 -3.40 8.09 -15.29
C VAL A 53 -3.30 9.32 -14.42
N GLN A 54 -2.51 9.25 -13.35
CA GLN A 54 -2.43 10.31 -12.35
C GLN A 54 -1.14 10.22 -11.55
N SER A 55 -0.66 11.37 -11.09
CA SER A 55 0.39 11.45 -10.08
C SER A 55 -0.10 12.17 -8.84
N LEU A 56 0.20 11.59 -7.69
CA LEU A 56 -0.23 12.06 -6.38
C LEU A 56 0.96 12.15 -5.43
N LYS A 57 0.83 12.98 -4.39
CA LYS A 57 1.83 13.09 -3.33
C LYS A 57 1.16 13.12 -1.96
N PHE A 58 1.92 12.70 -0.95
CA PHE A 58 1.58 12.83 0.45
C PHE A 58 2.79 13.42 1.17
N GLY A 59 2.62 14.61 1.74
CA GLY A 59 3.60 15.21 2.64
C GLY A 59 3.34 14.76 4.06
N ALA A 60 4.26 13.98 4.64
CA ALA A 60 4.20 13.67 6.07
C ALA A 60 4.81 14.82 6.88
N SER A 61 5.98 15.31 6.46
CA SER A 61 6.73 16.43 7.03
C SER A 61 7.35 17.27 5.92
N GLU A 62 7.98 18.39 6.27
CA GLU A 62 8.81 19.19 5.34
C GLU A 62 9.92 18.35 4.66
N THR A 63 10.38 17.29 5.32
CA THR A 63 11.49 16.44 4.88
C THR A 63 11.06 15.12 4.25
N PHE A 64 9.78 14.73 4.39
CA PHE A 64 9.26 13.46 3.89
C PHE A 64 8.02 13.68 3.03
N THR A 65 8.21 13.50 1.72
CA THR A 65 7.12 13.43 0.75
C THR A 65 7.14 12.08 0.07
N LEU A 66 6.05 11.33 0.22
CA LEU A 66 5.79 10.12 -0.56
C LEU A 66 5.13 10.53 -1.87
N ARG A 67 5.82 10.29 -3.00
CA ARG A 67 5.23 10.49 -4.33
C ARG A 67 4.73 9.16 -4.87
N THR A 68 3.64 9.18 -5.62
CA THR A 68 3.11 7.99 -6.27
C THR A 68 2.54 8.32 -7.64
N THR A 69 2.68 7.39 -8.57
CA THR A 69 2.14 7.51 -9.92
C THR A 69 1.37 6.26 -10.27
N PHE A 70 0.23 6.47 -10.94
CA PHE A 70 -0.68 5.42 -11.36
C PHE A 70 -0.61 5.22 -12.86
N TYR A 71 -0.56 3.95 -13.24
CA TYR A 71 -0.65 3.48 -14.61
C TYR A 71 -1.82 2.51 -14.73
N GLN A 72 -2.43 2.47 -15.91
CA GLN A 72 -3.47 1.49 -16.25
C GLN A 72 -3.19 0.87 -17.60
N ASP A 73 -3.61 -0.38 -17.77
CA ASP A 73 -3.66 -1.04 -19.06
C ASP A 73 -4.67 -0.36 -20.00
N ALA A 74 -4.62 -0.71 -21.29
CA ALA A 74 -5.43 -0.08 -22.31
C ALA A 74 -6.94 -0.26 -22.08
N GLU A 75 -7.32 -1.42 -21.54
CA GLU A 75 -8.70 -1.78 -21.24
C GLU A 75 -9.20 -1.22 -19.90
N GLY A 76 -8.27 -0.81 -19.03
CA GLY A 76 -8.57 -0.24 -17.71
C GLY A 76 -8.96 -1.29 -16.66
N PHE A 77 -8.52 -2.55 -16.78
CA PHE A 77 -8.75 -3.61 -15.80
C PHE A 77 -7.65 -3.67 -14.74
N CYS A 78 -6.40 -3.48 -15.16
CA CYS A 78 -5.23 -3.54 -14.30
C CYS A 78 -4.70 -2.15 -13.97
N ARG A 79 -4.51 -1.87 -12.67
CA ARG A 79 -3.91 -0.62 -12.18
C ARG A 79 -2.59 -0.90 -11.49
N ILE A 80 -1.53 -0.23 -11.94
CA ILE A 80 -0.21 -0.25 -11.31
C ILE A 80 -0.01 1.06 -10.57
N GLN A 81 0.21 0.98 -9.27
CA GLN A 81 0.66 2.07 -8.43
C GLN A 81 2.15 1.95 -8.17
N ILE A 82 2.90 2.99 -8.50
CA ILE A 82 4.34 3.08 -8.22
C ILE A 82 4.53 4.07 -7.09
N HIS A 83 5.21 3.66 -6.03
CA HIS A 83 5.58 4.50 -4.90
C HIS A 83 7.05 4.87 -5.00
N PHE A 84 7.33 6.17 -4.93
CA PHE A 84 8.67 6.73 -4.85
C PHE A 84 8.95 7.11 -3.40
N LEU A 85 9.72 6.26 -2.72
CA LEU A 85 10.17 6.54 -1.37
C LEU A 85 11.48 7.35 -1.40
N PRO A 86 11.66 8.29 -0.48
CA PRO A 86 12.94 8.95 -0.27
C PRO A 86 14.08 7.92 -0.05
N PRO A 87 15.33 8.34 -0.29
CA PRO A 87 16.49 7.49 -0.02
C PRO A 87 16.41 6.85 1.36
N ASN A 88 16.55 5.53 1.39
CA ASN A 88 16.51 4.73 2.61
C ASN A 88 17.68 3.75 2.62
N PRO A 89 18.00 3.11 3.77
CA PRO A 89 19.17 2.23 3.88
C PRO A 89 19.20 1.06 2.89
N SER A 90 18.06 0.65 2.32
CA SER A 90 18.03 -0.41 1.29
C SER A 90 18.47 0.07 -0.10
N GLY A 91 18.66 1.39 -0.29
CA GLY A 91 18.97 2.00 -1.59
C GLY A 91 17.79 1.97 -2.59
N ARG A 92 16.69 1.31 -2.24
CA ARG A 92 15.53 1.14 -3.11
C ARG A 92 14.57 2.32 -3.00
N THR A 93 14.31 2.96 -4.12
CA THR A 93 13.45 4.15 -4.22
C THR A 93 12.07 3.85 -4.81
N MET A 94 11.90 2.74 -5.55
CA MET A 94 10.65 2.40 -6.24
C MET A 94 10.02 1.11 -5.72
N PHE A 95 8.73 1.18 -5.40
CA PHE A 95 7.90 0.05 -4.98
C PHE A 95 6.61 0.00 -5.80
N TYR A 96 6.05 -1.18 -5.99
CA TYR A 96 4.92 -1.40 -6.88
C TYR A 96 3.79 -2.08 -6.13
N ALA A 97 2.57 -1.63 -6.39
CA ALA A 97 1.34 -2.32 -6.03
C ALA A 97 0.47 -2.45 -7.29
N ILE A 98 0.06 -3.67 -7.61
CA ILE A 98 -0.71 -4.01 -8.81
C ILE A 98 -2.08 -4.46 -8.34
N SER A 99 -3.13 -3.90 -8.91
CA SER A 99 -4.51 -4.18 -8.49
C SER A 99 -5.49 -4.36 -9.64
N ASN A 100 -6.39 -5.31 -9.44
CA ASN A 100 -7.62 -5.48 -10.20
C ASN A 100 -8.82 -5.47 -9.23
N ILE A 101 -9.93 -4.88 -9.65
CA ILE A 101 -11.23 -5.05 -9.00
C ILE A 101 -12.00 -6.10 -9.80
N MET A 102 -12.69 -7.02 -9.12
CA MET A 102 -13.56 -8.01 -9.74
C MET A 102 -15.00 -7.50 -9.78
N GLU A 103 -15.84 -8.00 -10.68
CA GLU A 103 -17.26 -7.62 -10.78
C GLU A 103 -18.03 -7.84 -9.48
N GLU A 104 -17.69 -8.87 -8.72
CA GLU A 104 -18.22 -9.18 -7.39
C GLU A 104 -17.74 -8.24 -6.26
N GLY A 105 -16.85 -7.29 -6.55
CA GLY A 105 -16.33 -6.31 -5.60
C GLY A 105 -15.11 -6.75 -4.79
N THR A 106 -14.53 -7.92 -5.07
CA THR A 106 -13.24 -8.32 -4.49
C THR A 106 -12.10 -7.52 -5.12
N ARG A 107 -11.19 -6.98 -4.30
CA ARG A 107 -9.97 -6.31 -4.77
C ARG A 107 -8.79 -7.26 -4.65
N PHE A 108 -8.15 -7.59 -5.77
CA PHE A 108 -6.87 -8.29 -5.76
C PHE A 108 -5.74 -7.28 -5.75
N THR A 109 -4.78 -7.44 -4.85
CA THR A 109 -3.58 -6.59 -4.80
C THR A 109 -2.33 -7.45 -4.64
N THR A 110 -1.37 -7.33 -5.56
CA THR A 110 0.00 -7.85 -5.39
C THR A 110 0.95 -6.68 -5.23
N ASP A 111 1.69 -6.60 -4.14
CA ASP A 111 2.69 -5.54 -3.95
C ASP A 111 4.04 -6.12 -3.53
N ASN A 112 5.07 -5.28 -3.60
CA ASN A 112 6.40 -5.60 -3.07
C ASN A 112 6.85 -4.60 -2.00
N ILE A 113 5.90 -4.02 -1.29
CA ILE A 113 6.13 -3.03 -0.24
C ILE A 113 6.42 -3.76 1.07
N SER A 114 7.62 -3.52 1.60
CA SER A 114 8.11 -4.10 2.86
C SER A 114 7.71 -3.31 4.11
N MET A 115 6.82 -2.32 4.00
CA MET A 115 6.35 -1.50 5.11
C MET A 115 4.86 -1.72 5.38
N PRO A 116 4.43 -1.80 6.64
CA PRO A 116 3.01 -1.93 6.96
C PRO A 116 2.26 -0.67 6.49
N PHE A 117 1.15 -0.87 5.79
CA PHE A 117 0.27 0.21 5.30
C PHE A 117 -1.08 0.22 6.00
N ALA A 118 -1.47 -0.91 6.59
CA ALA A 118 -2.66 -1.05 7.39
C ALA A 118 -2.41 -2.09 8.48
N ILE A 119 -3.10 -1.95 9.60
CA ILE A 119 -3.10 -2.95 10.65
C ILE A 119 -4.00 -4.07 10.15
N TYR A 120 -5.28 -3.80 9.91
CA TYR A 120 -6.29 -4.71 9.36
C TYR A 120 -6.78 -4.24 7.99
N VAL A 121 -7.01 -5.18 7.07
CA VAL A 121 -7.53 -4.92 5.72
C VAL A 121 -8.94 -5.51 5.57
N PRO A 122 -9.83 -4.91 4.77
CA PRO A 122 -11.17 -5.43 4.54
C PRO A 122 -11.19 -6.87 4.03
N GLU A 123 -12.21 -7.64 4.38
CA GLU A 123 -12.31 -9.07 4.04
C GLU A 123 -12.36 -9.35 2.53
N ASN A 124 -12.91 -8.42 1.75
CA ASN A 124 -12.98 -8.50 0.29
C ASN A 124 -11.68 -8.05 -0.40
N TRP A 125 -10.58 -7.85 0.33
CA TRP A 125 -9.28 -7.51 -0.23
C TRP A 125 -8.34 -8.73 -0.18
N ASP A 126 -8.07 -9.30 -1.35
CA ASP A 126 -7.11 -10.39 -1.53
C ASP A 126 -5.71 -9.81 -1.79
N MET A 127 -4.97 -9.63 -0.70
CA MET A 127 -3.67 -8.98 -0.71
C MET A 127 -2.52 -9.98 -0.53
N GLN A 128 -1.56 -9.95 -1.46
CA GLN A 128 -0.33 -10.73 -1.36
C GLN A 128 0.89 -9.82 -1.51
N ARG A 129 1.75 -9.83 -0.50
CA ARG A 129 3.01 -9.10 -0.53
C ARG A 129 4.15 -10.01 -0.96
N LYS A 130 5.07 -9.47 -1.76
CA LYS A 130 6.26 -10.13 -2.30
C LYS A 130 7.45 -9.16 -2.30
N PRO A 131 7.96 -8.77 -1.12
CA PRO A 131 8.99 -7.73 -1.01
C PRO A 131 10.30 -8.07 -1.75
N LEU A 132 10.55 -9.35 -2.03
CA LEU A 132 11.73 -9.82 -2.76
C LEU A 132 11.55 -9.86 -4.30
N ILE A 133 10.33 -9.67 -4.82
CA ILE A 133 10.10 -9.55 -6.26
C ILE A 133 10.24 -8.07 -6.63
N LEU A 134 11.47 -7.68 -6.95
CA LEU A 134 11.84 -6.29 -7.21
C LEU A 134 11.55 -5.83 -8.65
N SER A 135 11.34 -6.76 -9.57
CA SER A 135 11.01 -6.48 -10.97
C SER A 135 9.50 -6.27 -11.12
N LEU A 136 9.10 -5.13 -11.68
CA LEU A 136 7.70 -4.86 -12.04
C LEU A 136 7.14 -5.93 -13.00
N PRO A 137 7.82 -6.32 -14.10
CA PRO A 137 7.36 -7.42 -14.97
C PRO A 137 7.07 -8.72 -14.21
N ASN A 138 7.97 -9.13 -13.31
CA ASN A 138 7.79 -10.39 -12.57
C ASN A 138 6.64 -10.29 -11.56
N LEU A 139 6.47 -9.12 -10.93
CA LEU A 139 5.36 -8.88 -10.01
C LEU A 139 4.02 -8.87 -10.75
N LEU A 140 3.98 -8.28 -11.95
CA LEU A 140 2.79 -8.27 -12.81
C LEU A 140 2.43 -9.68 -13.29
N ALA A 141 3.41 -10.46 -13.74
CA ALA A 141 3.18 -11.84 -14.15
C ALA A 141 2.58 -12.68 -13.01
N LEU A 142 3.12 -12.54 -11.80
CA LEU A 142 2.56 -13.19 -10.61
C LEU A 142 1.13 -12.70 -10.32
N HIS A 143 0.87 -11.39 -10.42
CA HIS A 143 -0.47 -10.85 -10.23
C HIS A 143 -1.47 -11.42 -11.23
N GLY A 144 -1.11 -11.47 -12.52
CA GLY A 144 -1.93 -12.07 -13.57
C GLY A 144 -2.28 -13.52 -13.27
N GLN A 145 -1.29 -14.34 -12.89
CA GLN A 145 -1.52 -15.73 -12.48
C GLN A 145 -2.51 -15.86 -11.32
N ARG A 146 -2.45 -14.95 -10.33
CA ARG A 146 -3.41 -14.97 -9.21
C ARG A 146 -4.83 -14.64 -9.65
N VAL A 147 -4.97 -13.62 -10.49
CA VAL A 147 -6.28 -13.19 -11.01
C VAL A 147 -6.88 -14.30 -11.87
N GLU A 148 -6.10 -14.87 -12.79
CA GLU A 148 -6.52 -16.00 -13.63
C GLU A 148 -6.91 -17.23 -12.79
N ALA A 149 -6.08 -17.62 -11.82
CA ALA A 149 -6.36 -18.76 -10.95
C ALA A 149 -7.60 -18.57 -10.06
N SER A 150 -8.03 -17.33 -9.84
CA SER A 150 -9.25 -17.05 -9.07
C SER A 150 -10.53 -17.40 -9.83
N GLY A 151 -10.47 -17.47 -11.17
CA GLY A 151 -11.62 -17.68 -12.05
C GLY A 151 -12.64 -16.54 -12.06
N LYS A 152 -12.30 -15.38 -11.48
CA LYS A 152 -13.18 -14.22 -11.37
C LYS A 152 -12.97 -13.27 -12.54
N THR A 153 -14.04 -12.60 -12.95
CA THR A 153 -14.01 -11.60 -14.02
C THR A 153 -13.53 -10.25 -13.49
N PRO A 154 -12.46 -9.66 -14.06
CA PRO A 154 -12.05 -8.30 -13.74
C PRO A 154 -13.09 -7.29 -14.21
N ALA A 155 -13.41 -6.34 -13.34
CA ALA A 155 -14.17 -5.14 -13.66
C ALA A 155 -13.23 -4.01 -14.09
N ARG A 156 -13.70 -3.18 -15.02
CA ARG A 156 -12.98 -1.97 -15.43
C ARG A 156 -13.00 -0.95 -14.29
N TRP A 157 -11.87 -0.29 -14.08
CA TRP A 157 -11.77 0.85 -13.18
C TRP A 157 -12.60 2.03 -13.71
N ASP A 158 -13.59 2.44 -12.92
CA ASP A 158 -14.48 3.58 -13.16
C ASP A 158 -14.17 4.78 -12.25
N VAL A 159 -13.52 4.55 -11.11
CA VAL A 159 -13.07 5.57 -10.17
C VAL A 159 -11.63 5.99 -10.46
N ASP A 160 -11.33 7.29 -10.44
CA ASP A 160 -9.97 7.78 -10.60
C ASP A 160 -9.07 7.42 -9.41
N PRO A 161 -7.73 7.44 -9.55
CA PRO A 161 -6.83 7.06 -8.47
C PRO A 161 -6.93 7.86 -7.17
N MET A 162 -7.26 9.16 -7.21
CA MET A 162 -7.41 9.96 -5.98
C MET A 162 -8.61 9.47 -5.17
N ASP A 163 -9.76 9.35 -5.83
CA ASP A 163 -10.99 8.91 -5.19
C ASP A 163 -10.89 7.47 -4.68
N ASP A 164 -10.22 6.58 -5.42
CA ASP A 164 -9.92 5.22 -4.97
C ASP A 164 -9.08 5.23 -3.68
N LEU A 165 -8.00 6.04 -3.61
CA LEU A 165 -7.19 6.14 -2.38
C LEU A 165 -7.97 6.71 -1.20
N GLU A 166 -8.83 7.71 -1.41
CA GLU A 166 -9.64 8.27 -0.33
C GLU A 166 -10.70 7.26 0.17
N GLN A 167 -11.30 6.48 -0.73
CA GLN A 167 -12.21 5.38 -0.37
C GLN A 167 -11.46 4.30 0.43
N GLN A 168 -10.27 3.89 -0.02
CA GLN A 168 -9.41 2.95 0.70
C GLN A 168 -9.08 3.47 2.10
N ARG A 169 -8.67 4.74 2.21
CA ARG A 169 -8.33 5.39 3.48
C ARG A 169 -9.50 5.33 4.47
N ARG A 170 -10.70 5.74 4.04
CA ARG A 170 -11.92 5.70 4.87
C ARG A 170 -12.29 4.29 5.30
N ARG A 171 -12.19 3.33 4.38
CA ARG A 171 -12.53 1.93 4.65
C ARG A 171 -11.56 1.30 5.64
N LEU A 172 -10.26 1.55 5.47
CA LEU A 172 -9.23 1.10 6.40
C LEU A 172 -9.43 1.71 7.79
N GLU A 173 -9.66 3.03 7.87
CA GLU A 173 -9.90 3.72 9.14
C GLU A 173 -11.10 3.14 9.88
N ARG A 174 -12.25 2.99 9.19
CA ARG A 174 -13.46 2.41 9.78
C ARG A 174 -13.24 0.99 10.29
N VAL A 175 -12.73 0.09 9.46
CA VAL A 175 -12.54 -1.32 9.84
C VAL A 175 -11.57 -1.43 11.03
N ASN A 176 -10.52 -0.62 11.07
CA ASN A 176 -9.57 -0.67 12.19
C ASN A 176 -10.12 -0.04 13.49
N LEU A 177 -11.07 0.90 13.41
CA LEU A 177 -11.83 1.36 14.56
C LEU A 177 -12.79 0.28 15.05
N ASP A 178 -13.56 -0.33 14.13
CA ASP A 178 -14.56 -1.36 14.46
C ASP A 178 -13.93 -2.59 15.14
N HIS A 179 -12.71 -2.96 14.73
CA HIS A 179 -11.95 -4.05 15.34
C HIS A 179 -11.14 -3.64 16.58
N GLY A 180 -11.23 -2.39 17.05
CA GLY A 180 -10.54 -1.94 18.26
C GLY A 180 -9.01 -1.80 18.13
N PHE A 181 -8.49 -1.71 16.91
CA PHE A 181 -7.05 -1.43 16.69
C PHE A 181 -6.72 0.06 16.78
N LEU A 182 -7.71 0.93 16.58
CA LEU A 182 -7.58 2.38 16.66
C LEU A 182 -8.39 2.96 17.81
N HIS A 183 -7.85 4.01 18.42
CA HIS A 183 -8.62 4.89 19.29
C HIS A 183 -9.45 5.86 18.45
N THR A 184 -10.63 6.26 18.95
CA THR A 184 -11.36 7.41 18.41
C THR A 184 -10.59 8.71 18.68
N SER A 185 -10.91 9.78 17.93
CA SER A 185 -10.20 11.07 17.99
C SER A 185 -10.02 11.62 19.40
N ASP A 186 -11.02 11.41 20.27
CA ASP A 186 -11.08 11.99 21.61
C ASP A 186 -10.00 11.44 22.54
N TYR A 187 -9.47 10.26 22.22
CA TYR A 187 -8.43 9.58 23.01
C TYR A 187 -7.02 9.73 22.42
N HIS A 188 -6.86 10.43 21.29
CA HIS A 188 -5.57 10.49 20.58
C HIS A 188 -4.50 11.24 21.36
N GLU A 189 -4.85 12.30 22.10
CA GLU A 189 -3.89 13.09 22.88
C GLU A 189 -3.32 12.28 24.05
N GLU A 190 -4.17 11.54 24.75
CA GLU A 190 -3.79 10.79 25.94
C GLU A 190 -3.12 9.44 25.61
N TYR A 191 -3.69 8.69 24.67
CA TYR A 191 -3.30 7.30 24.40
C TYR A 191 -2.55 7.11 23.07
N GLY A 192 -2.58 8.11 22.19
CA GLY A 192 -2.19 7.96 20.79
C GLY A 192 -3.29 7.31 19.96
N ARG A 193 -3.01 7.05 18.68
CA ARG A 193 -4.00 6.58 17.70
C ARG A 193 -4.18 5.07 17.67
N LEU A 194 -3.13 4.33 18.02
CA LEU A 194 -3.13 2.86 18.05
C LEU A 194 -3.41 2.37 19.47
N THR A 195 -4.35 1.44 19.60
CA THR A 195 -4.54 0.69 20.84
C THR A 195 -3.32 -0.20 21.12
N SER A 196 -3.22 -0.76 22.33
CA SER A 196 -2.19 -1.76 22.64
C SER A 196 -2.24 -2.96 21.69
N GLU A 197 -3.45 -3.40 21.32
CA GLU A 197 -3.64 -4.47 20.35
C GLU A 197 -3.22 -4.03 18.94
N GLY A 198 -3.59 -2.82 18.52
CA GLY A 198 -3.17 -2.25 17.24
C GLY A 198 -1.66 -2.16 17.10
N ARG A 199 -0.96 -1.72 18.16
CA ARG A 199 0.52 -1.68 18.21
C ARG A 199 1.13 -3.07 18.10
N TYR A 200 0.60 -4.04 18.84
CA TYR A 200 1.05 -5.43 18.77
C TYR A 200 0.84 -6.05 17.40
N ARG A 201 -0.30 -5.78 16.76
CA ARG A 201 -0.61 -6.30 15.44
C ARG A 201 0.28 -5.67 14.36
N MET A 202 0.52 -4.36 14.43
CA MET A 202 1.47 -3.66 13.54
C MET A 202 2.90 -4.17 13.73
N TRP A 203 3.31 -4.44 14.96
CA TRP A 203 4.63 -5.02 15.26
C TRP A 203 4.79 -6.41 14.62
N LYS A 204 3.77 -7.27 14.74
CA LYS A 204 3.76 -8.59 14.09
C LYS A 204 3.81 -8.47 12.57
N GLU A 205 3.03 -7.56 11.98
CA GLU A 205 3.04 -7.30 10.53
C GLU A 205 4.44 -6.90 10.06
N MET A 206 5.08 -5.93 10.73
CA MET A 206 6.45 -5.52 10.39
C MET A 206 7.41 -6.71 10.40
N TRP A 207 7.34 -7.54 11.44
CA TRP A 207 8.20 -8.71 11.57
C TRP A 207 7.95 -9.73 10.45
N LEU A 208 6.69 -10.10 10.20
CA LEU A 208 6.35 -11.06 9.14
C LEU A 208 6.72 -10.55 7.75
N LEU A 209 6.55 -9.26 7.47
CA LEU A 209 6.96 -8.66 6.21
C LEU A 209 8.48 -8.64 6.05
N SER A 210 9.21 -8.25 7.09
CA SER A 210 10.67 -8.17 7.05
C SER A 210 11.34 -9.54 6.89
N TYR A 211 10.85 -10.58 7.57
CA TYR A 211 11.51 -11.89 7.60
C TYR A 211 10.88 -12.94 6.68
N LEU A 212 9.56 -12.89 6.45
CA LEU A 212 8.84 -13.91 5.67
C LEU A 212 8.19 -13.35 4.40
N GLY A 213 8.15 -12.03 4.24
CA GLY A 213 7.45 -11.37 3.14
C GLY A 213 5.96 -11.71 3.09
N ARG A 214 5.34 -11.99 4.24
CA ARG A 214 3.92 -12.35 4.33
C ARG A 214 3.17 -11.32 5.16
N PRO A 215 2.00 -10.83 4.72
CA PRO A 215 1.14 -10.06 5.58
C PRO A 215 0.55 -10.97 6.67
N LEU A 216 0.24 -10.39 7.81
CA LEU A 216 -0.58 -10.97 8.84
C LEU A 216 -1.99 -11.13 8.28
N SER A 217 -2.51 -12.36 8.31
CA SER A 217 -3.87 -12.70 7.89
C SER A 217 -4.89 -11.68 8.42
N ALA A 218 -5.83 -11.28 7.56
CA ALA A 218 -7.01 -10.51 7.96
C ALA A 218 -7.88 -11.29 8.95
N ARG A 219 -7.81 -12.62 9.00
CA ARG A 219 -8.58 -13.39 9.99
C ARG A 219 -7.85 -13.35 11.34
N PRO A 220 -8.44 -12.77 12.40
CA PRO A 220 -8.03 -13.20 13.74
C PRO A 220 -8.28 -14.71 13.78
N SER A 221 -7.34 -15.48 14.34
CA SER A 221 -7.61 -16.87 14.70
C SER A 221 -8.92 -16.85 15.47
N LYS A 222 -9.94 -17.58 15.02
CA LYS A 222 -11.09 -17.89 15.88
C LYS A 222 -10.47 -18.40 17.19
N GLN A 223 -10.70 -17.67 18.27
CA GLN A 223 -10.51 -18.24 19.59
C GLN A 223 -11.63 -19.27 19.69
N ASP A 224 -11.25 -20.55 19.62
CA ASP A 224 -12.06 -21.65 20.13
C ASP A 224 -12.15 -21.55 21.66
#